data_AF-A0A3A4K7C8-F1
#
_entry.id   AF-A0A3A4K7C8-F1
#
_cell.length_a   1.000
_cell.length_b   1.000
_cell.length_c   1.000
_cell.angle_alpha   90.00
_cell.angle_beta   90.00
_cell.angle_gamma   90.00
#
_symmetry.space_group_name_H-M   'P 1'
#
loop_
_entity.id
_entity.type
_entity.pdbx_description
1 polymer ?
#
loop_
_entity_poly.entity_id
_entity_poly.type
_entity_poly.pdbx_seq_one_letter_code
_entity_poly.pdbx_strand_id
1 'polypeptide(L)'
;MGSEIVVRRAEVADRDALIAAFARAAVDEPAIAWVMAGSPVDGFVDGYVPEVIDRALATDEIWVAGVEAEIWTVSIWQHVTSTERFFAEAAEAQGFAEAMPDMQVLRRAAIATRLQADQHPTSFPHRYLQIIVTVPEHRGKGSGAALVADRTAAAAAARSSAFLEASSAQSARLYARYGFVAEPRTHTLPEGGPTLRPMWYRPVIDAATR
;
A
#
# COMPACT_ATOMS: atom_id res chain seq x y z
N MET A 1 3.44 3.53 -32.16
CA MET A 1 2.18 3.70 -31.41
C MET A 1 2.49 3.25 -29.99
N GLY A 2 2.71 4.17 -29.05
CA GLY A 2 3.00 3.78 -27.68
C GLY A 2 1.74 3.24 -27.05
N SER A 3 1.77 2.03 -26.50
CA SER A 3 0.61 1.45 -25.84
C SER A 3 0.23 2.30 -24.61
N GLU A 4 -1.03 2.74 -24.54
CA GLU A 4 -1.52 3.61 -23.48
C GLU A 4 -1.67 2.85 -22.17
N ILE A 5 -1.26 3.48 -21.07
CA ILE A 5 -1.45 2.92 -19.73
C ILE A 5 -2.88 3.19 -19.29
N VAL A 6 -3.61 2.12 -19.02
CA VAL A 6 -4.98 2.19 -18.51
C VAL A 6 -4.95 2.01 -17.01
N VAL A 7 -5.63 2.90 -16.28
CA VAL A 7 -5.91 2.77 -14.84
C VAL A 7 -7.35 2.32 -14.68
N ARG A 8 -7.59 1.28 -13.88
CA ARG A 8 -8.95 0.82 -13.57
C ARG A 8 -9.03 0.21 -12.18
N ARG A 9 -10.24 0.17 -11.64
CA ARG A 9 -10.53 -0.63 -10.45
C ARG A 9 -10.47 -2.12 -10.83
N ALA A 10 -9.90 -2.94 -9.96
CA ALA A 10 -9.92 -4.38 -10.13
C ALA A 10 -11.23 -4.97 -9.58
N GLU A 11 -11.62 -6.10 -10.14
CA GLU A 11 -12.82 -6.85 -9.79
C GLU A 11 -12.47 -8.23 -9.25
N VAL A 12 -13.44 -8.94 -8.66
CA VAL A 12 -13.26 -10.30 -8.16
C VAL A 12 -12.77 -11.25 -9.27
N ALA A 13 -13.17 -11.01 -10.52
CA ALA A 13 -12.69 -11.77 -11.67
C ALA A 13 -11.19 -11.62 -11.96
N ASP A 14 -10.55 -10.54 -11.46
CA ASP A 14 -9.11 -10.31 -11.63
C ASP A 14 -8.26 -11.08 -10.60
N ARG A 15 -8.87 -11.81 -9.65
CA ARG A 15 -8.18 -12.42 -8.49
C ARG A 15 -6.89 -13.14 -8.84
N ASP A 16 -6.92 -14.06 -9.79
CA ASP A 16 -5.74 -14.87 -10.11
C ASP A 16 -4.65 -14.04 -10.81
N ALA A 17 -5.04 -13.09 -11.66
CA ALA A 17 -4.13 -12.15 -12.29
C ALA A 17 -3.50 -11.18 -11.27
N LEU A 18 -4.27 -10.75 -10.27
CA LEU A 18 -3.80 -9.94 -9.14
C LEU A 18 -2.77 -10.70 -8.30
N ILE A 19 -3.05 -11.96 -7.94
CA ILE A 19 -2.12 -12.80 -7.18
C ILE A 19 -0.82 -12.96 -7.96
N ALA A 20 -0.89 -13.29 -9.25
CA ALA A 20 0.30 -13.47 -10.08
C ALA A 20 1.14 -12.19 -10.21
N ALA A 21 0.50 -11.03 -10.43
CA ALA A 21 1.19 -9.75 -10.54
C ALA A 21 1.77 -9.30 -9.19
N PHE A 22 0.98 -9.39 -8.12
CA PHE A 22 1.38 -8.96 -6.78
C PHE A 22 2.54 -9.81 -6.24
N ALA A 23 2.47 -11.14 -6.40
CA ALA A 23 3.53 -12.05 -5.98
C ALA A 23 4.88 -11.71 -6.62
N ARG A 24 4.90 -11.28 -7.88
CA ARG A 24 6.13 -10.83 -8.56
C ARG A 24 6.56 -9.42 -8.14
N ALA A 25 5.58 -8.54 -7.92
CA ALA A 25 5.83 -7.12 -7.71
C ALA A 25 6.23 -6.77 -6.26
N ALA A 26 5.81 -7.57 -5.29
CA ALA A 26 5.90 -7.24 -3.86
C ALA A 26 7.17 -7.77 -3.17
N VAL A 27 7.90 -8.72 -3.77
CA VAL A 27 9.06 -9.40 -3.14
C VAL A 27 10.16 -8.42 -2.70
N ASP A 28 10.35 -7.34 -3.46
CA ASP A 28 11.36 -6.32 -3.21
C ASP A 28 10.77 -4.95 -2.83
N GLU A 29 9.47 -4.89 -2.50
CA GLU A 29 8.91 -3.74 -1.82
C GLU A 29 9.58 -3.64 -0.43
N PRO A 30 10.22 -2.52 -0.05
CA PRO A 30 11.11 -2.49 1.12
C PRO A 30 10.49 -2.94 2.45
N ALA A 31 9.22 -2.63 2.72
CA ALA A 31 8.58 -3.03 3.97
C ALA A 31 8.21 -4.52 3.94
N ILE A 32 7.65 -5.01 2.83
CA ILE A 32 7.34 -6.43 2.63
C ILE A 32 8.61 -7.28 2.65
N ALA A 33 9.66 -6.85 1.94
CA ALA A 33 10.95 -7.52 1.90
C ALA A 33 11.58 -7.63 3.30
N TRP A 34 11.44 -6.58 4.13
CA TRP A 34 11.89 -6.62 5.53
C TRP A 34 11.10 -7.62 6.38
N VAL A 35 9.77 -7.63 6.27
CA VAL A 35 8.91 -8.61 6.97
C VAL A 35 9.29 -10.03 6.56
N MET A 36 9.50 -10.28 5.27
CA MET A 36 9.78 -11.60 4.71
C MET A 36 11.25 -12.04 4.84
N ALA A 37 12.18 -11.15 5.18
CA ALA A 37 13.61 -11.47 5.16
C ALA A 37 13.95 -12.69 6.05
N GLY A 38 14.54 -13.72 5.43
CA GLY A 38 14.87 -15.00 6.07
C GLY A 38 13.76 -16.05 6.03
N SER A 39 12.63 -15.76 5.39
CA SER A 39 11.50 -16.69 5.24
C SER A 39 11.45 -17.33 3.84
N PRO A 40 10.88 -18.54 3.69
CA PRO A 40 10.70 -19.17 2.39
C PRO A 40 9.79 -18.35 1.48
N VAL A 41 10.19 -18.18 0.22
CA VAL A 41 9.39 -17.45 -0.79
C VAL A 41 8.07 -18.16 -1.08
N ASP A 42 8.04 -19.49 -1.07
CA ASP A 42 6.82 -20.25 -1.37
C ASP A 42 5.71 -19.95 -0.36
N GLY A 43 6.03 -19.81 0.93
CA GLY A 43 5.05 -19.42 1.96
C GLY A 43 4.49 -18.00 1.77
N PHE A 44 5.27 -17.09 1.18
CA PHE A 44 4.80 -15.77 0.78
C PHE A 44 3.82 -15.85 -0.39
N VAL A 45 4.20 -16.58 -1.45
CA VAL A 45 3.44 -16.68 -2.69
C VAL A 45 2.15 -17.48 -2.51
N ASP A 46 2.19 -18.60 -1.80
CA ASP A 46 1.06 -19.54 -1.69
C ASP A 46 0.13 -19.22 -0.50
N GLY A 47 0.61 -18.46 0.48
CA GLY A 47 -0.14 -18.10 1.68
C GLY A 47 -0.49 -16.61 1.73
N TYR A 48 0.52 -15.78 1.98
CA TYR A 48 0.32 -14.35 2.27
C TYR A 48 -0.32 -13.58 1.11
N VAL A 49 0.14 -13.78 -0.13
CA VAL A 49 -0.34 -13.00 -1.28
C VAL A 49 -1.83 -13.26 -1.56
N PRO A 50 -2.32 -14.51 -1.69
CA PRO A 50 -3.75 -14.78 -1.85
C PRO A 50 -4.60 -14.16 -0.74
N GLU A 51 -4.17 -14.27 0.53
CA GLU A 51 -4.92 -13.71 1.66
C GLU A 51 -5.05 -12.19 1.58
N VAL A 52 -3.96 -11.48 1.24
CA VAL A 52 -3.97 -10.02 1.09
C VAL A 52 -4.89 -9.59 -0.06
N ILE A 53 -4.82 -10.29 -1.19
CA ILE A 53 -5.67 -9.98 -2.35
C ILE A 53 -7.14 -10.27 -2.05
N ASP A 54 -7.46 -11.41 -1.44
CA ASP A 54 -8.83 -11.80 -1.12
C ASP A 54 -9.47 -10.85 -0.10
N ARG A 55 -8.73 -10.49 0.95
CA ARG A 55 -9.17 -9.49 1.92
C ARG A 55 -9.41 -8.15 1.22
N ALA A 56 -8.47 -7.69 0.40
CA ALA A 56 -8.58 -6.40 -0.26
C ALA A 56 -9.74 -6.34 -1.29
N LEU A 57 -10.03 -7.44 -1.99
CA LEU A 57 -11.20 -7.54 -2.87
C LEU A 57 -12.52 -7.52 -2.08
N ALA A 58 -12.53 -8.06 -0.87
CA ALA A 58 -13.72 -8.14 -0.03
C ALA A 58 -14.02 -6.82 0.71
N THR A 59 -13.00 -6.13 1.20
CA THR A 59 -13.18 -5.00 2.14
C THR A 59 -12.55 -3.68 1.71
N ASP A 60 -11.69 -3.68 0.69
CA ASP A 60 -10.91 -2.51 0.27
C ASP A 60 -11.13 -2.17 -1.22
N GLU A 61 -10.31 -1.23 -1.73
CA GLU A 61 -10.26 -0.88 -3.14
C GLU A 61 -8.92 -1.28 -3.74
N ILE A 62 -8.94 -2.19 -4.71
CA ILE A 62 -7.77 -2.50 -5.53
C ILE A 62 -7.87 -1.70 -6.84
N TRP A 63 -6.82 -0.95 -7.14
CA TRP A 63 -6.65 -0.25 -8.41
C TRP A 63 -5.41 -0.76 -9.12
N VAL A 64 -5.55 -1.05 -10.40
CA VAL A 64 -4.48 -1.60 -11.25
C VAL A 64 -4.16 -0.66 -12.40
N ALA A 65 -2.92 -0.75 -12.88
CA ALA A 65 -2.49 -0.11 -14.10
C ALA A 65 -1.63 -1.04 -14.96
N GLY A 66 -1.78 -0.90 -16.27
CA GLY A 66 -1.00 -1.64 -17.25
C GLY A 66 -1.45 -1.31 -18.66
N VAL A 67 -1.08 -2.17 -19.61
CA VAL A 67 -1.42 -2.05 -21.02
C VAL A 67 -2.33 -3.20 -21.38
N GLU A 68 -3.37 -2.93 -22.16
CA GLU A 68 -4.38 -3.93 -22.56
C GLU A 68 -4.96 -4.63 -21.33
N ALA A 69 -4.87 -5.97 -21.26
CA ALA A 69 -5.35 -6.77 -20.15
C ALA A 69 -4.28 -7.05 -19.07
N GLU A 70 -3.02 -6.63 -19.29
CA GLU A 70 -1.93 -6.93 -18.36
C GLU A 70 -1.98 -6.03 -17.11
N ILE A 71 -1.72 -6.62 -15.95
CA ILE A 71 -1.57 -5.91 -14.69
C ILE A 71 -0.08 -5.68 -14.42
N TRP A 72 0.38 -4.43 -14.58
CA TRP A 72 1.77 -4.05 -14.33
C TRP A 72 1.97 -3.53 -12.91
N THR A 73 0.99 -2.80 -12.39
CA THR A 73 1.02 -2.24 -11.04
C THR A 73 -0.29 -2.54 -10.34
N VAL A 74 -0.19 -2.90 -9.06
CA VAL A 74 -1.33 -3.09 -8.15
C VAL A 74 -1.21 -2.07 -7.03
N SER A 75 -2.32 -1.45 -6.64
CA SER A 75 -2.41 -0.62 -5.44
C SER A 75 -3.65 -0.96 -4.61
N ILE A 76 -3.49 -1.01 -3.29
CA ILE A 76 -4.54 -1.34 -2.33
C ILE A 76 -4.84 -0.09 -1.51
N TRP A 77 -6.11 0.29 -1.47
CA TRP A 77 -6.60 1.51 -0.85
C TRP A 77 -7.71 1.21 0.15
N GLN A 78 -7.57 1.76 1.35
CA GLN A 78 -8.56 1.62 2.42
C GLN A 78 -9.33 2.94 2.61
N HIS A 79 -10.60 2.86 3.00
CA HIS A 79 -11.33 4.01 3.54
C HIS A 79 -11.20 4.03 5.06
N VAL A 80 -10.55 5.05 5.60
CA VAL A 80 -10.25 5.13 7.03
C VAL A 80 -11.16 6.15 7.70
N THR A 81 -11.98 5.66 8.63
CA THR A 81 -12.90 6.45 9.46
C THR A 81 -12.63 6.33 10.95
N SER A 82 -11.86 5.33 11.38
CA SER A 82 -11.37 5.12 12.75
C SER A 82 -10.03 4.38 12.71
N THR A 83 -9.33 4.30 13.85
CA THR A 83 -8.11 3.48 14.00
C THR A 83 -8.40 2.03 14.44
N GLU A 84 -9.66 1.65 14.65
CA GLU A 84 -10.03 0.36 15.25
C GLU A 84 -9.50 -0.82 14.44
N ARG A 85 -9.60 -0.75 13.11
CA ARG A 85 -9.07 -1.76 12.20
C ARG A 85 -7.58 -2.01 12.43
N PHE A 86 -6.76 -0.96 12.51
CA PHE A 86 -5.31 -1.10 12.69
C PHE A 86 -4.96 -1.74 14.03
N PHE A 87 -5.68 -1.37 15.10
CA PHE A 87 -5.48 -2.00 16.41
C PHE A 87 -5.92 -3.46 16.44
N ALA A 88 -7.01 -3.81 15.74
CA ALA A 88 -7.46 -5.19 15.61
C ALA A 88 -6.45 -6.04 14.82
N GLU A 89 -6.00 -5.57 13.66
CA GLU A 89 -4.96 -6.23 12.85
C GLU A 89 -3.64 -6.37 13.63
N ALA A 90 -3.27 -5.35 14.42
CA ALA A 90 -2.08 -5.43 15.28
C ALA A 90 -2.21 -6.44 16.43
N ALA A 91 -3.41 -6.60 17.00
CA ALA A 91 -3.67 -7.60 18.03
C ALA A 91 -3.66 -9.03 17.46
N GLU A 92 -4.24 -9.22 16.26
CA GLU A 92 -4.22 -10.50 15.55
C GLU A 92 -2.79 -10.92 15.19
N ALA A 93 -2.00 -10.02 14.58
CA ALA A 93 -0.61 -10.29 14.25
C ALA A 93 0.23 -10.62 15.50
N GLN A 94 -0.02 -9.93 16.62
CA GLN A 94 0.62 -10.24 17.89
C GLN A 94 0.26 -11.64 18.39
N GLY A 95 -1.02 -12.04 18.29
CA GLY A 95 -1.46 -13.39 18.66
C GLY A 95 -0.78 -14.49 17.84
N PHE A 96 -0.61 -14.29 16.53
CA PHE A 96 0.15 -15.22 15.69
C PHE A 96 1.64 -15.28 16.06
N ALA A 97 2.26 -14.13 16.34
CA ALA A 97 3.66 -14.08 16.78
C ALA A 97 3.87 -14.79 18.12
N GLU A 98 2.93 -14.67 19.06
CA GLU A 98 2.98 -15.36 20.37
C GLU A 98 2.74 -16.87 20.24
N ALA A 99 1.86 -17.29 19.33
CA ALA A 99 1.59 -18.70 19.07
C ALA A 99 2.76 -19.41 18.39
N MET A 100 3.58 -18.68 17.61
CA MET A 100 4.68 -19.20 16.80
C MET A 100 5.93 -18.32 16.94
N PRO A 101 6.56 -18.27 18.13
CA PRO A 101 7.61 -17.29 18.45
C PRO A 101 8.89 -17.41 17.61
N ASP A 102 9.15 -18.61 17.07
CA ASP A 102 10.32 -18.89 16.23
C ASP A 102 10.16 -18.35 14.79
N MET A 103 8.94 -18.01 14.37
CA MET A 103 8.66 -17.49 13.02
C MET A 103 8.96 -15.99 12.95
N GLN A 104 10.12 -15.63 12.37
CA GLN A 104 10.54 -14.23 12.25
C GLN A 104 9.56 -13.35 11.48
N VAL A 105 8.94 -13.90 10.42
CA VAL A 105 7.94 -13.21 9.61
C VAL A 105 6.75 -12.74 10.46
N LEU A 106 6.25 -13.58 11.36
CA LEU A 106 5.10 -13.24 12.20
C LEU A 106 5.46 -12.17 13.24
N ARG A 107 6.65 -12.28 13.85
CA ARG A 107 7.15 -11.25 14.76
C ARG A 107 7.30 -9.90 14.05
N ARG A 108 7.87 -9.87 12.84
CA ARG A 108 8.03 -8.61 12.08
C ARG A 108 6.70 -8.06 11.59
N ALA A 109 5.77 -8.92 11.19
CA ALA A 109 4.40 -8.52 10.87
C ALA A 109 3.75 -7.83 12.09
N ALA A 110 3.82 -8.45 13.28
CA ALA A 110 3.31 -7.87 14.52
C ALA A 110 3.94 -6.51 14.86
N ILE A 111 5.25 -6.36 14.67
CA ILE A 111 5.95 -5.08 14.84
C ILE A 111 5.44 -4.03 13.85
N ALA A 112 5.34 -4.38 12.56
CA ALA A 112 4.89 -3.44 11.52
C ALA A 112 3.45 -2.99 11.76
N THR A 113 2.53 -3.92 12.02
CA THR A 113 1.11 -3.61 12.27
C THR A 113 0.93 -2.82 13.55
N ARG A 114 1.68 -3.13 14.62
CA ARG A 114 1.67 -2.34 15.85
C ARG A 114 2.15 -0.92 15.62
N LEU A 115 3.30 -0.76 14.95
CA LEU A 115 3.86 0.56 14.64
C LEU A 115 2.88 1.37 13.79
N GLN A 116 2.28 0.75 12.78
CA GLN A 116 1.23 1.36 11.97
C GLN A 116 0.06 1.79 12.84
N ALA A 117 -0.51 0.92 13.67
CA ALA A 117 -1.64 1.27 14.55
C ALA A 117 -1.34 2.45 15.48
N ASP A 118 -0.13 2.49 16.05
CA ASP A 118 0.28 3.52 17.00
C ASP A 118 0.61 4.86 16.32
N GLN A 119 1.10 4.83 15.08
CA GLN A 119 1.53 6.03 14.33
C GLN A 119 0.50 6.51 13.31
N HIS A 120 -0.55 5.73 13.02
CA HIS A 120 -1.55 6.10 12.02
C HIS A 120 -2.26 7.39 12.45
N PRO A 121 -2.51 8.31 11.51
CA PRO A 121 -3.18 9.55 11.85
C PRO A 121 -4.63 9.36 12.27
N THR A 122 -5.08 10.25 13.15
CA THR A 122 -6.46 10.34 13.65
C THR A 122 -7.31 11.43 12.97
N SER A 123 -6.80 12.02 11.88
CA SER A 123 -7.54 12.98 11.06
C SER A 123 -8.40 12.25 10.04
N PHE A 124 -9.68 12.06 10.35
CA PHE A 124 -10.63 11.32 9.52
C PHE A 124 -11.62 12.25 8.78
N PRO A 125 -12.28 11.76 7.71
CA PRO A 125 -11.97 10.54 6.97
C PRO A 125 -10.82 10.75 5.98
N HIS A 126 -10.13 9.68 5.62
CA HIS A 126 -9.13 9.71 4.55
C HIS A 126 -9.06 8.39 3.78
N ARG A 127 -8.50 8.46 2.57
CA ARG A 127 -8.08 7.28 1.82
C ARG A 127 -6.66 6.92 2.22
N TYR A 128 -6.40 5.66 2.53
CA TYR A 128 -5.06 5.19 2.84
C TYR A 128 -4.53 4.30 1.71
N LEU A 129 -3.47 4.73 1.04
CA LEU A 129 -2.74 3.87 0.11
C LEU A 129 -1.82 2.97 0.94
N GLN A 130 -2.31 1.75 1.20
CA GLN A 130 -1.63 0.77 2.05
C GLN A 130 -0.42 0.16 1.31
N ILE A 131 -0.63 -0.25 0.05
CA ILE A 131 0.38 -0.93 -0.75
C ILE A 131 0.30 -0.42 -2.18
N ILE A 132 1.45 -0.17 -2.81
CA ILE A 132 1.57 -0.07 -4.26
C ILE A 132 2.83 -0.77 -4.72
N VAL A 133 2.69 -1.71 -5.64
CA VAL A 133 3.78 -2.55 -6.13
C VAL A 133 3.72 -2.65 -7.64
N THR A 134 4.87 -2.60 -8.30
CA THR A 134 4.99 -2.70 -9.76
C THR A 134 5.87 -3.87 -10.13
N VAL A 135 5.36 -4.72 -11.03
CA VAL A 135 6.06 -5.87 -11.59
C VAL A 135 7.42 -5.40 -12.17
N PRO A 136 8.55 -6.05 -11.83
CA PRO A 136 9.90 -5.55 -12.10
C PRO A 136 10.15 -5.07 -13.54
N GLU A 137 9.67 -5.84 -14.52
CA GLU A 137 9.86 -5.63 -15.96
C GLU A 137 9.09 -4.41 -16.49
N HIS A 138 8.18 -3.85 -15.69
CA HIS A 138 7.36 -2.68 -16.05
C HIS A 138 7.68 -1.43 -15.23
N ARG A 139 8.67 -1.49 -14.34
CA ARG A 139 9.13 -0.32 -13.59
C ARG A 139 9.74 0.72 -14.52
N GLY A 140 9.59 1.99 -14.14
CA GLY A 140 10.05 3.12 -14.96
C GLY A 140 9.22 3.39 -16.21
N LYS A 141 8.18 2.59 -16.50
CA LYS A 141 7.27 2.81 -17.64
C LYS A 141 6.08 3.71 -17.33
N GLY A 142 5.91 4.12 -16.08
CA GLY A 142 4.91 5.12 -15.67
C GLY A 142 3.61 4.59 -15.07
N SER A 143 3.40 3.27 -14.96
CA SER A 143 2.14 2.68 -14.46
C SER A 143 1.82 3.05 -13.01
N GLY A 144 2.81 3.01 -12.11
CA GLY A 144 2.62 3.49 -10.73
C GLY A 144 2.36 4.99 -10.64
N ALA A 145 2.94 5.78 -11.54
CA ALA A 145 2.71 7.21 -11.61
C ALA A 145 1.29 7.53 -12.10
N ALA A 146 0.80 6.77 -13.10
CA ALA A 146 -0.57 6.86 -13.60
C ALA A 146 -1.61 6.54 -12.51
N LEU A 147 -1.38 5.49 -11.70
CA LEU A 147 -2.25 5.17 -10.56
C LEU A 147 -2.31 6.31 -9.54
N VAL A 148 -1.16 6.81 -9.09
CA VAL A 148 -1.12 7.91 -8.11
C VAL A 148 -1.79 9.17 -8.67
N ALA A 149 -1.57 9.48 -9.96
CA ALA A 149 -2.21 10.61 -10.64
C ALA A 149 -3.74 10.47 -10.66
N ASP A 150 -4.25 9.32 -11.07
CA ASP A 150 -5.69 9.03 -11.11
C ASP A 150 -6.31 9.15 -9.71
N ARG A 151 -5.70 8.51 -8.71
CA ARG A 151 -6.26 8.47 -7.35
C ARG A 151 -6.21 9.83 -6.67
N THR A 152 -5.18 10.63 -6.90
CA THR A 152 -5.12 12.01 -6.38
C THR A 152 -6.11 12.93 -7.09
N ALA A 153 -6.33 12.78 -8.39
CA ALA A 153 -7.38 13.51 -9.11
C ALA A 153 -8.79 13.16 -8.59
N ALA A 154 -9.06 11.88 -8.34
CA ALA A 154 -10.30 11.43 -7.73
C ALA A 154 -10.48 11.99 -6.31
N ALA A 155 -9.42 12.00 -5.50
CA ALA A 155 -9.43 12.59 -4.16
C ALA A 155 -9.71 14.10 -4.21
N ALA A 156 -9.12 14.82 -5.17
CA ALA A 156 -9.36 16.25 -5.41
C ALA A 156 -10.83 16.53 -5.73
N ALA A 157 -11.39 15.78 -6.70
CA ALA A 157 -12.78 15.93 -7.11
C ALA A 157 -13.76 15.63 -5.97
N ALA A 158 -13.45 14.64 -5.13
CA ALA A 158 -14.22 14.27 -3.96
C ALA A 158 -13.93 15.13 -2.71
N ARG A 159 -13.05 16.14 -2.80
CA ARG A 159 -12.55 16.95 -1.67
C ARG A 159 -12.14 16.10 -0.46
N SER A 160 -11.54 14.95 -0.74
CA SER A 160 -11.15 13.96 0.26
C SER A 160 -9.63 13.94 0.43
N SER A 161 -9.17 13.75 1.67
CA SER A 161 -7.74 13.58 1.94
C SER A 161 -7.28 12.16 1.59
N ALA A 162 -6.01 12.03 1.21
CA ALA A 162 -5.35 10.74 1.10
C ALA A 162 -4.05 10.73 1.90
N PHE A 163 -3.72 9.57 2.46
CA PHE A 163 -2.57 9.31 3.29
C PHE A 163 -1.81 8.10 2.75
N LEU A 164 -0.49 8.10 2.95
CA LEU A 164 0.38 6.96 2.65
C LEU A 164 1.63 7.02 3.52
N GLU A 165 2.39 5.93 3.52
CA GLU A 165 3.69 5.85 4.17
C GLU A 165 4.73 5.37 3.15
N ALA A 166 5.54 6.30 2.65
CA ALA A 166 6.54 5.97 1.64
C ALA A 166 7.70 5.17 2.27
N SER A 167 7.89 3.94 1.79
CA SER A 167 8.93 3.01 2.25
C SER A 167 10.32 3.27 1.65
N SER A 168 10.46 4.22 0.72
CA SER A 168 11.76 4.61 0.14
C SER A 168 11.79 6.08 -0.24
N ALA A 169 13.01 6.62 -0.41
CA ALA A 169 13.17 7.99 -0.94
C ALA A 169 12.67 8.12 -2.39
N GLN A 170 12.71 7.04 -3.18
CA GLN A 170 12.22 7.04 -4.55
C GLN A 170 10.69 7.13 -4.60
N SER A 171 9.98 6.33 -3.80
CA SER A 171 8.53 6.41 -3.70
C SER A 171 8.08 7.75 -3.11
N ALA A 172 8.76 8.27 -2.09
CA ALA A 172 8.48 9.61 -1.55
C ALA A 172 8.57 10.71 -2.62
N ARG A 173 9.62 10.69 -3.47
CA ARG A 173 9.75 11.64 -4.59
C ARG A 173 8.64 11.46 -5.63
N LEU A 174 8.19 10.23 -5.88
CA LEU A 174 7.05 9.98 -6.77
C LEU A 174 5.79 10.63 -6.22
N TYR A 175 5.43 10.36 -4.96
CA TYR A 175 4.21 10.89 -4.36
C TYR A 175 4.24 12.41 -4.24
N ALA A 176 5.39 13.00 -3.94
CA ALA A 176 5.56 14.45 -3.87
C ALA A 176 5.19 15.16 -5.19
N ARG A 177 5.51 14.56 -6.35
CA ARG A 177 5.12 15.10 -7.66
C ARG A 177 3.61 15.14 -7.87
N TYR A 178 2.86 14.34 -7.12
CA TYR A 178 1.40 14.26 -7.18
C TYR A 178 0.72 14.93 -5.97
N GLY A 179 1.42 15.84 -5.30
CA GLY A 179 0.83 16.69 -4.26
C GLY A 179 0.78 16.08 -2.87
N PHE A 180 1.40 14.92 -2.65
CA PHE A 180 1.61 14.43 -1.29
C PHE A 180 2.73 15.21 -0.60
N VAL A 181 2.47 15.72 0.60
CA VAL A 181 3.43 16.43 1.44
C VAL A 181 3.87 15.52 2.57
N ALA A 182 5.18 15.36 2.76
CA ALA A 182 5.73 14.55 3.84
C ALA A 182 5.51 15.21 5.20
N GLU A 183 5.14 14.42 6.20
CA GLU A 183 5.11 14.86 7.59
C GLU A 183 6.54 14.94 8.16
N PRO A 184 6.79 15.80 9.16
CA PRO A 184 8.12 15.91 9.78
C PRO A 184 8.54 14.63 10.51
N ARG A 185 7.56 13.90 11.06
CA ARG A 185 7.80 12.66 11.80
C ARG A 185 7.86 11.50 10.84
N THR A 186 8.91 10.71 10.97
CA THR A 186 9.10 9.42 10.30
C THR A 186 9.27 8.34 11.36
N HIS A 187 9.08 7.08 10.99
CA HIS A 187 9.38 5.97 11.87
C HIS A 187 10.16 4.90 11.10
N THR A 188 11.10 4.26 11.79
CA THR A 188 12.01 3.28 11.18
C THR A 188 11.70 1.91 11.73
N LEU A 189 11.43 0.96 10.83
CA LEU A 189 11.28 -0.43 11.21
C LEU A 189 12.62 -0.95 11.77
N PRO A 190 12.61 -1.77 12.84
CA PRO A 190 13.83 -2.20 13.50
C PRO A 190 14.67 -3.14 12.63
N GLU A 191 15.84 -3.55 13.10
CA GLU A 191 16.68 -4.55 12.43
C GLU A 191 17.07 -4.17 10.99
N GLY A 192 17.28 -2.87 10.73
CA GLY A 192 17.65 -2.37 9.40
C GLY A 192 16.49 -2.27 8.41
N GLY A 193 15.24 -2.31 8.90
CA GLY A 193 14.05 -2.06 8.09
C GLY A 193 13.98 -0.62 7.54
N PRO A 194 13.10 -0.38 6.57
CA PRO A 194 12.99 0.94 5.94
C PRO A 194 12.46 1.99 6.91
N THR A 195 12.88 3.24 6.70
CA THR A 195 12.20 4.40 7.26
C THR A 195 10.94 4.68 6.46
N LEU A 196 9.80 4.52 7.10
CA LEU A 196 8.49 4.90 6.57
C LEU A 196 8.32 6.42 6.73
N ARG A 197 7.89 7.05 5.64
CA ARG A 197 7.69 8.49 5.55
C ARG A 197 6.20 8.77 5.34
N PRO A 198 5.46 9.08 6.41
CA PRO A 198 4.06 9.50 6.32
C PRO A 198 3.93 10.70 5.38
N MET A 199 2.98 10.65 4.47
CA MET A 199 2.69 11.76 3.56
C MET A 199 1.19 11.95 3.37
N TRP A 200 0.79 13.21 3.22
CA TRP A 200 -0.60 13.61 3.03
C TRP A 200 -0.83 14.30 1.70
N TYR A 201 -1.83 13.83 0.97
CA TYR A 201 -2.52 14.65 0.00
C TYR A 201 -3.72 15.29 0.68
N ARG A 202 -3.74 16.63 0.73
CA ARG A 202 -4.88 17.41 1.22
C ARG A 202 -5.34 18.32 0.08
N PRO A 203 -6.55 18.13 -0.46
CA PRO A 203 -7.04 19.00 -1.52
C PRO A 203 -7.16 20.43 -0.99
N VAL A 204 -6.79 21.41 -1.82
CA VAL A 204 -7.01 22.83 -1.49
C VAL A 204 -8.52 23.04 -1.47
N ILE A 205 -9.06 23.31 -0.28
CA ILE A 205 -10.44 23.78 -0.15
C ILE A 205 -10.36 25.29 -0.33
N ASP A 206 -10.65 25.79 -1.53
CA ASP A 206 -10.82 27.23 -1.71
C ASP A 206 -11.92 27.70 -0.78
N ALA A 207 -11.57 28.59 0.15
CA ALA A 207 -12.50 29.29 1.02
C ALA A 207 -13.24 30.37 0.23
N ALA A 208 -14.00 29.97 -0.78
CA ALA A 208 -14.84 30.85 -1.57
C ALA A 208 -16.08 30.10 -2.04
N THR A 209 -17.10 30.04 -1.18
CA THR A 209 -18.46 30.58 -1.42
C THR A 209 -19.22 30.39 -0.11
N ARG A 210 -19.41 31.47 0.63
CA ARG A 210 -20.45 31.56 1.66
C ARG A 210 -21.81 31.70 0.99
#